data_AF-A0A350XN35-F1
#
_entry.id   AF-A0A350XN35-F1
#
_cell.length_a   1.000
_cell.length_b   1.000
_cell.length_c   1.000
_cell.angle_alpha   90.00
_cell.angle_beta   90.00
_cell.angle_gamma   90.00
#
_symmetry.space_group_name_H-M   'P 1'
#
loop_
_entity.id
_entity.type
_entity.pdbx_description
1 polymer ?
#
loop_
_entity_poly.entity_id
_entity_poly.type
_entity_poly.pdbx_seq_one_letter_code
_entity_poly.pdbx_strand_id
1 'polypeptide(L)'
;WPYRIVKDGIGYMAALTAEIWPDHPEEYLAIRADWVDKHPKATKAILKGLMEAQQWCDDFNNRAEMAQILATRNYFGVPVEVLQNPFQGKYDMGDGRTIDDKNMATFYWKDNRGSVSYPYKSHDLWF
;
A
#
# COMPACT_ATOMS: atom_id res chain seq x y z
N TRP A 1 9.54 5.71 -3.76
CA TRP A 1 10.85 5.62 -4.44
C TRP A 1 10.75 5.56 -5.96
N PRO A 2 10.01 4.63 -6.59
CA PRO A 2 9.97 4.46 -8.05
C PRO A 2 9.76 5.76 -8.83
N TYR A 3 8.76 6.55 -8.42
CA TYR A 3 8.45 7.85 -9.04
C TYR A 3 9.65 8.79 -9.11
N ARG A 4 10.44 8.90 -8.03
CA ARG A 4 11.60 9.80 -7.98
C ARG A 4 12.76 9.30 -8.82
N ILE A 5 13.01 7.98 -8.82
CA ILE A 5 14.07 7.38 -9.63
C ILE A 5 13.89 7.75 -11.10
N VAL A 6 12.66 7.63 -11.60
CA VAL A 6 12.33 7.95 -13.00
C VAL A 6 12.30 9.46 -13.23
N LYS A 7 11.57 10.22 -12.40
CA LYS A 7 11.44 11.68 -12.54
C LYS A 7 12.78 12.41 -12.50
N ASP A 8 13.68 11.97 -11.62
CA ASP A 8 14.99 12.61 -11.41
C ASP A 8 16.05 12.09 -12.41
N GLY A 9 15.68 11.21 -13.36
CA GLY A 9 16.56 10.68 -14.40
C GLY A 9 17.65 9.74 -13.86
N ILE A 10 17.43 9.12 -12.70
CA ILE A 10 18.39 8.25 -12.03
C ILE A 10 18.37 6.85 -12.65
N GLY A 11 17.21 6.40 -13.13
CA GLY A 11 17.04 5.09 -13.74
C GLY A 11 15.61 4.85 -14.19
N TYR A 12 15.30 3.58 -14.45
CA TYR A 12 13.99 3.11 -14.89
C TYR A 12 13.51 1.95 -14.01
N MET A 13 12.20 1.69 -14.04
CA MET A 13 11.56 0.58 -13.34
C MET A 13 11.39 -0.58 -14.32
N ALA A 14 12.07 -1.71 -14.06
CA ALA A 14 11.94 -2.88 -14.91
C ALA A 14 10.52 -3.51 -14.81
N ALA A 15 10.01 -3.63 -13.58
CA ALA A 15 8.71 -4.18 -13.28
C ALA A 15 8.18 -3.61 -11.94
N LEU A 16 6.85 -3.65 -11.77
CA LEU A 16 6.17 -3.56 -10.49
C LEU A 16 6.03 -4.95 -9.88
N THR A 17 5.97 -5.07 -8.55
CA THR A 17 5.63 -6.35 -7.89
C THR A 17 4.25 -6.86 -8.30
N ALA A 18 3.31 -5.95 -8.58
CA ALA A 18 1.99 -6.25 -9.14
C ALA A 18 2.04 -6.91 -10.52
N GLU A 19 3.09 -6.68 -11.32
CA GLU A 19 3.30 -7.36 -12.61
C GLU A 19 3.89 -8.76 -12.41
N ILE A 20 4.69 -8.97 -11.35
CA ILE A 20 5.37 -10.24 -11.07
C ILE A 20 4.40 -11.24 -10.43
N TRP A 21 3.70 -10.81 -9.39
CA TRP A 21 2.69 -11.59 -8.70
C TRP A 21 1.48 -10.68 -8.41
N PRO A 22 0.44 -10.74 -9.27
CA PRO A 22 -0.79 -10.01 -9.04
C PRO A 22 -1.46 -10.42 -7.71
N ASP A 23 -1.83 -9.43 -6.91
CA ASP A 23 -2.46 -9.60 -5.59
C ASP A 23 -1.57 -10.41 -4.60
N HIS A 24 -0.26 -10.14 -4.58
CA HIS A 24 0.68 -10.79 -3.67
C HIS A 24 0.51 -10.31 -2.21
N PRO A 25 0.81 -11.17 -1.22
CA PRO A 25 0.99 -10.73 0.16
C PRO A 25 2.21 -9.81 0.30
N GLU A 26 2.11 -8.78 1.14
CA GLU A 26 3.17 -7.78 1.31
C GLU A 26 3.33 -7.43 2.80
N GLU A 27 2.99 -6.21 3.24
CA GLU A 27 3.19 -5.78 4.62
C GLU A 27 2.12 -6.33 5.58
N TYR A 28 2.52 -6.56 6.84
CA TYR A 28 1.65 -7.09 7.90
C TYR A 28 1.73 -6.27 9.18
N LEU A 29 0.61 -6.15 9.89
CA LEU A 29 0.60 -5.73 11.30
C LEU A 29 0.92 -6.93 12.20
N ALA A 30 2.06 -6.86 12.89
CA ALA A 30 2.41 -7.80 13.96
C ALA A 30 2.65 -7.05 15.28
N ILE A 31 2.15 -7.61 16.38
CA ILE A 31 2.31 -7.09 17.74
C ILE A 31 2.88 -8.21 18.61
N ARG A 32 3.76 -7.87 19.55
CA ARG A 32 4.34 -8.86 20.48
C ARG A 32 3.24 -9.63 21.23
N ALA A 33 3.43 -10.94 21.37
CA ALA A 33 2.47 -11.83 22.01
C ALA A 33 2.15 -11.42 23.46
N ASP A 34 3.16 -11.05 24.26
CA ASP A 34 2.99 -10.63 25.65
C ASP A 34 2.07 -9.40 25.80
N TRP A 35 2.13 -8.47 24.84
CA TRP A 35 1.24 -7.32 24.82
C TRP A 35 -0.19 -7.71 24.42
N VAL A 36 -0.34 -8.57 23.41
CA VAL A 36 -1.66 -9.04 22.94
C VAL A 36 -2.39 -9.82 24.03
N ASP A 37 -1.69 -10.75 24.69
CA ASP A 37 -2.24 -11.58 25.77
C ASP A 37 -2.66 -10.73 26.97
N LYS A 38 -1.89 -9.69 27.29
CA LYS A 38 -2.20 -8.74 28.36
C LYS A 38 -3.31 -7.75 27.98
N HIS A 39 -3.45 -7.41 26.69
CA HIS A 39 -4.36 -6.38 26.19
C HIS A 39 -5.26 -6.87 25.03
N PRO A 40 -6.05 -7.94 25.21
CA PRO A 40 -6.79 -8.56 24.11
C PRO A 40 -7.94 -7.70 23.57
N LYS A 41 -8.57 -6.88 24.44
CA LYS A 41 -9.61 -5.93 24.01
C LYS A 41 -9.02 -4.78 23.20
N ALA A 42 -7.87 -4.25 23.63
CA ALA A 42 -7.18 -3.18 22.90
C ALA A 42 -6.66 -3.68 21.56
N THR A 43 -6.13 -4.90 21.50
CA THR A 43 -5.71 -5.54 20.24
C THR A 43 -6.85 -5.60 19.23
N LYS A 44 -8.05 -6.04 19.66
CA LYS A 44 -9.23 -6.04 18.79
C LYS A 44 -9.67 -4.63 18.38
N ALA A 45 -9.50 -3.62 19.24
CA ALA A 45 -9.82 -2.24 18.89
C ALA A 45 -8.86 -1.68 17.83
N ILE A 46 -7.56 -1.97 17.96
CA ILE A 46 -6.54 -1.62 16.96
C ILE A 46 -6.87 -2.27 15.62
N LEU A 47 -7.18 -3.58 15.61
CA LEU A 47 -7.56 -4.29 14.39
C LEU A 47 -8.77 -3.65 13.71
N LYS A 48 -9.82 -3.30 14.45
CA LYS A 48 -11.01 -2.63 13.88
C LYS A 48 -10.67 -1.27 13.29
N GLY A 49 -9.89 -0.45 14.01
CA GLY A 49 -9.45 0.84 13.51
C GLY A 49 -8.61 0.72 12.24
N LEU A 50 -7.72 -0.28 12.17
CA LEU A 50 -6.95 -0.57 10.97
C LEU A 50 -7.86 -1.00 9.81
N MET A 51 -8.84 -1.87 10.05
CA MET A 51 -9.80 -2.33 9.04
C MET A 51 -10.61 -1.17 8.45
N GLU A 52 -11.09 -0.25 9.28
CA GLU A 52 -11.80 0.95 8.80
C GLU A 52 -10.87 1.89 8.01
N ALA A 53 -9.61 2.06 8.46
CA ALA A 53 -8.63 2.85 7.71
C ALA A 53 -8.30 2.23 6.35
N GLN A 54 -8.14 0.91 6.27
CA GLN A 54 -7.93 0.18 5.01
C GLN A 54 -9.10 0.39 4.04
N GLN A 55 -10.34 0.28 4.52
CA GLN A 55 -11.54 0.56 3.72
C GLN A 55 -11.56 1.99 3.19
N TRP A 56 -11.22 2.96 4.06
CA TRP A 56 -11.16 4.37 3.68
C TRP A 56 -10.06 4.63 2.63
N CYS A 57 -8.89 4.01 2.76
CA CYS A 57 -7.77 4.15 1.83
C CYS A 57 -8.05 3.52 0.45
N ASP A 58 -8.87 2.47 0.40
CA ASP A 58 -9.26 1.80 -0.85
C ASP A 58 -10.40 2.50 -1.61
N ASP A 59 -11.08 3.46 -1.00
CA ASP A 59 -11.92 4.38 -1.76
C ASP A 59 -11.03 5.38 -2.52
N PHE A 60 -11.01 5.25 -3.85
CA PHE A 60 -10.21 6.10 -4.73
C PHE A 60 -10.54 7.59 -4.62
N ASN A 61 -11.74 7.95 -4.13
CA ASN A 61 -12.10 9.34 -3.87
C ASN A 61 -11.30 9.94 -2.70
N ASN A 62 -10.89 9.10 -1.75
CA ASN A 62 -10.12 9.51 -0.56
C ASN A 62 -8.62 9.55 -0.81
N ARG A 63 -8.12 8.96 -1.91
CA ARG A 63 -6.67 8.79 -2.14
C ARG A 63 -5.91 10.09 -2.32
N ALA A 64 -6.57 11.15 -2.78
CA ALA A 64 -5.98 12.49 -2.82
C ALA A 64 -5.71 13.03 -1.41
N GLU A 65 -6.69 12.88 -0.51
CA GLU A 65 -6.54 13.24 0.90
C GLU A 65 -5.51 12.35 1.60
N MET A 66 -5.52 11.04 1.33
CA MET A 66 -4.52 10.08 1.83
C MET A 66 -3.10 10.53 1.47
N ALA A 67 -2.86 10.87 0.20
CA ALA A 67 -1.56 11.39 -0.25
C ALA A 67 -1.18 12.66 0.52
N GLN A 68 -2.14 13.57 0.73
CA GLN A 68 -1.90 14.82 1.43
C GLN A 68 -1.54 14.63 2.90
N ILE A 69 -2.21 13.72 3.61
CA ILE A 69 -1.93 13.36 5.01
C ILE A 69 -0.50 12.81 5.12
N LEU A 70 -0.17 11.81 4.29
CA LEU A 70 1.12 11.11 4.32
C LEU A 70 2.30 12.01 3.90
N ALA A 71 2.08 12.94 2.98
CA ALA A 71 3.11 13.86 2.49
C ALA A 71 3.54 14.90 3.55
N THR A 72 2.74 15.14 4.59
CA THR A 72 3.06 16.17 5.59
C THR A 72 4.41 15.91 6.29
N ARG A 73 5.01 16.98 6.81
CA ARG A 73 6.30 16.95 7.54
C ARG A 73 6.31 16.01 8.74
N ASN A 74 5.17 15.76 9.37
CA ASN A 74 5.07 14.89 10.54
C ASN A 74 5.03 13.40 10.18
N TYR A 75 4.85 13.06 8.89
CA TYR A 75 4.89 11.70 8.37
C TYR A 75 6.07 11.54 7.40
N PHE A 76 5.83 11.44 6.09
CA PHE A 76 6.91 11.16 5.13
C PHE A 76 7.73 12.39 4.78
N GLY A 77 7.18 13.61 4.91
CA GLY A 77 7.90 14.84 4.61
C GLY A 77 8.37 14.93 3.16
N VAL A 78 7.53 14.49 2.21
CA VAL A 78 7.81 14.50 0.77
C VAL A 78 6.79 15.36 0.01
N PRO A 79 7.13 15.87 -1.18
CA PRO A 79 6.13 16.50 -2.04
C PRO A 79 4.99 15.52 -2.37
N VAL A 80 3.74 15.99 -2.36
CA VAL A 80 2.54 15.16 -2.53
C VAL A 80 2.51 14.45 -3.88
N GLU A 81 3.09 15.05 -4.92
CA GLU A 81 3.16 14.47 -6.26
C GLU A 81 3.96 13.16 -6.31
N VAL A 82 4.84 12.92 -5.33
CA VAL A 82 5.58 11.65 -5.24
C VAL A 82 4.66 10.47 -4.91
N LEU A 83 3.52 10.73 -4.26
CA LEU A 83 2.59 9.71 -3.78
C LEU A 83 1.32 9.64 -4.63
N GLN A 84 0.85 10.78 -5.13
CA GLN A 84 -0.48 10.89 -5.74
C GLN A 84 -0.68 9.97 -6.95
N ASN A 85 0.30 9.88 -7.85
CA ASN A 85 0.20 9.05 -9.06
C ASN A 85 0.23 7.54 -8.74
N PRO A 86 1.21 7.02 -7.97
CA PRO A 86 1.20 5.61 -7.57
C PRO A 86 -0.09 5.17 -6.86
N PHE A 87 -0.66 6.01 -5.99
CA PHE A 87 -1.94 5.72 -5.35
C PHE A 87 -3.12 5.67 -6.34
N GLN A 88 -2.99 6.15 -7.56
CA GLN A 88 -4.00 5.97 -8.60
C GLN A 88 -3.70 4.82 -9.58
N GLY A 89 -2.60 4.08 -9.39
CA GLY A 89 -2.16 3.06 -10.33
C GLY A 89 -1.47 3.63 -11.57
N LYS A 90 -0.90 4.84 -11.44
CA LYS A 90 -0.22 5.55 -12.51
C LYS A 90 1.29 5.56 -12.30
N TYR A 91 2.02 4.99 -13.25
CA TYR A 91 3.47 4.88 -13.20
C TYR A 91 4.10 5.27 -14.52
N ASP A 92 5.13 6.10 -14.45
CA ASP A 92 6.13 6.19 -15.51
C ASP A 92 7.23 5.16 -15.18
N MET A 93 7.49 4.26 -16.11
CA MET A 93 8.49 3.20 -15.92
C MET A 93 9.87 3.63 -16.40
N GLY A 94 10.01 4.77 -17.11
CA GLY A 94 11.30 5.37 -17.48
C GLY A 94 12.00 4.78 -18.71
N ASP A 95 11.49 3.70 -19.31
CA ASP A 95 11.99 3.06 -20.54
C ASP A 95 11.08 3.29 -21.75
N GLY A 96 10.22 4.32 -21.68
CA GLY A 96 9.17 4.60 -22.64
C GLY A 96 7.84 3.89 -22.34
N ARG A 97 7.80 2.98 -21.35
CA ARG A 97 6.55 2.39 -20.85
C ARG A 97 5.90 3.30 -19.80
N THR A 98 4.58 3.39 -19.89
CA THR A 98 3.72 4.03 -18.89
C THR A 98 2.58 3.10 -18.52
N ILE A 99 2.17 3.11 -17.26
CA ILE A 99 1.03 2.37 -16.74
C ILE A 99 -0.01 3.38 -16.25
N ASP A 100 -1.26 3.22 -16.67
CA ASP A 100 -2.43 3.91 -16.12
C ASP A 100 -3.55 2.87 -15.96
N ASP A 101 -3.43 2.08 -14.90
CA ASP A 101 -4.39 1.02 -14.56
C ASP A 101 -4.60 1.00 -13.05
N LYS A 102 -5.86 1.19 -12.62
CA LYS A 102 -6.23 1.16 -11.20
C LYS A 102 -5.90 -0.18 -10.54
N ASN A 103 -5.88 -1.28 -11.29
CA ASN A 103 -5.49 -2.60 -10.77
C ASN A 103 -3.99 -2.69 -10.45
N MET A 104 -3.18 -1.73 -10.90
CA MET A 104 -1.76 -1.60 -10.56
C MET A 104 -1.51 -0.67 -9.38
N ALA A 105 -2.57 -0.09 -8.80
CA ALA A 105 -2.45 0.67 -7.57
C ALA A 105 -2.24 -0.26 -6.37
N THR A 106 -1.73 0.29 -5.26
CA THR A 106 -1.75 -0.43 -3.98
C THR A 106 -3.21 -0.60 -3.52
N PHE A 107 -3.55 -1.79 -3.02
CA PHE A 107 -4.82 -2.09 -2.37
C PHE A 107 -4.60 -2.38 -0.89
N TYR A 108 -5.58 -2.06 -0.06
CA TYR A 108 -5.47 -2.12 1.40
C TYR A 108 -6.57 -2.97 2.06
N TRP A 109 -7.72 -3.12 1.42
CA TRP A 109 -8.92 -3.77 1.95
C TRP A 109 -9.35 -4.98 1.12
N LYS A 110 -9.47 -4.81 -0.21
CA LYS A 110 -9.96 -5.85 -1.11
C LYS A 110 -9.27 -5.76 -2.48
N ASP A 111 -8.80 -6.90 -2.95
CA ASP A 111 -8.22 -7.07 -4.29
C ASP A 111 -9.08 -8.02 -5.15
N ASN A 112 -8.55 -8.48 -6.28
CA ASN A 112 -9.27 -9.35 -7.21
C ASN A 112 -9.43 -10.80 -6.72
N ARG A 113 -8.69 -11.22 -5.69
CA ARG A 113 -8.69 -12.59 -5.15
C ARG A 113 -9.41 -12.71 -3.82
N GLY A 114 -9.49 -11.64 -3.03
CA GLY A 114 -10.11 -11.68 -1.73
C GLY A 114 -9.85 -10.46 -0.86
N SER A 115 -9.79 -10.69 0.44
CA SER A 115 -9.47 -9.63 1.40
C SER A 115 -7.97 -9.44 1.45
N VAL A 116 -7.50 -8.20 1.23
CA VAL A 116 -6.09 -7.85 1.43
C VAL A 116 -5.71 -7.95 2.92
N SER A 117 -6.64 -7.53 3.80
CA SER A 117 -6.37 -7.45 5.24
C SER A 117 -6.32 -8.79 5.95
N TYR A 118 -6.95 -9.85 5.43
CA TYR A 118 -7.00 -11.13 6.12
C TYR A 118 -5.66 -11.87 5.96
N PRO A 119 -4.97 -12.24 7.07
CA PRO A 119 -3.67 -12.89 6.99
C PRO A 119 -3.84 -14.39 6.66
N TYR A 120 -3.95 -14.72 5.38
CA TYR A 120 -4.03 -16.10 4.90
C TYR A 120 -2.75 -16.87 5.26
N LYS A 121 -2.87 -17.92 6.08
CA LYS A 121 -1.71 -18.78 6.45
C LYS A 121 -0.98 -19.41 5.27
N SER A 122 -1.61 -19.52 4.11
CA SER A 122 -0.95 -19.97 2.88
C SER A 122 0.10 -18.98 2.37
N HIS A 123 -0.05 -17.69 2.67
CA HIS A 123 0.95 -16.67 2.39
C HIS A 123 2.11 -16.75 3.38
N ASP A 124 1.84 -16.96 4.68
CA ASP A 124 2.88 -17.25 5.68
C ASP A 124 3.72 -18.49 5.30
N LEU A 125 3.10 -19.51 4.69
CA LEU A 125 3.80 -20.71 4.22
C LEU A 125 4.72 -20.44 3.02
N TRP A 126 4.40 -19.43 2.21
CA TRP A 126 5.20 -19.10 1.03
C TRP A 126 6.50 -18.37 1.38
N PHE A 127 6.46 -17.52 2.42
CA PHE A 127 7.64 -16.85 2.98
C PHE A 127 8.51 -17.81 3.81
#